data_AF-A0AAC9HEV5-F1
#
_entry.id   AF-A0AAC9HEV5-F1
#
_cell.length_a   1.000
_cell.length_b   1.000
_cell.length_c   1.000
_cell.angle_alpha   90.00
_cell.angle_beta   90.00
_cell.angle_gamma   90.00
#
_symmetry.space_group_name_H-M   'P 1'
#
loop_
_entity.id
_entity.type
_entity.pdbx_description
1 polymer ?
#
loop_
_entity_poly.entity_id
_entity_poly.type
_entity_poly.pdbx_seq_one_letter_code
_entity_poly.pdbx_strand_id
1 'polypeptide(L)'
;MPWKFTTGFTFLDVLRFRFYKLELKKLPWREYIHSNNPVAAALLSKMGFKDEERVQVKLEFLRMLTRLKLDPARMEMLAGFFESYLKLSQEEEERLNCELGRIDKKEAETIVQITTSWHERGRMEGLIEGRMEGLKEGLKEGRMEAQKETILKYLSRRFGEQPADLEEKVQKISDLQILDRILDELFTADTIEEARAVILGKIAGGLQ
;
A
#
# COMPACT_ATOMS: atom_id res chain seq x y z
N MET A 1 23.95 20.38 20.34
CA MET A 1 24.92 20.51 19.23
C MET A 1 24.41 19.65 18.06
N PRO A 2 24.31 20.18 16.82
CA PRO A 2 23.91 19.40 15.66
C PRO A 2 24.96 18.32 15.33
N TRP A 3 24.50 17.15 14.93
CA TRP A 3 25.35 16.06 14.47
C TRP A 3 25.91 16.39 13.09
N LYS A 4 27.10 15.87 12.80
CA LYS A 4 27.80 16.11 11.54
C LYS A 4 28.06 14.76 10.86
N PHE A 5 27.64 14.65 9.61
CA PHE A 5 28.03 13.57 8.72
C PHE A 5 28.84 14.17 7.57
N THR A 6 30.04 13.66 7.34
CA THR A 6 30.92 14.14 6.27
C THR A 6 31.40 12.95 5.46
N THR A 7 31.36 13.08 4.14
CA THR A 7 31.95 12.12 3.20
C THR A 7 32.85 12.85 2.23
N GLY A 8 33.99 12.26 1.90
CA GLY A 8 35.01 12.89 1.08
C GLY A 8 36.29 12.09 1.01
N PHE A 9 37.25 12.61 0.25
CA PHE A 9 38.62 12.10 0.19
C PHE A 9 39.45 12.71 1.33
N THR A 10 40.61 12.12 1.62
CA THR A 10 41.53 12.62 2.67
C THR A 10 41.95 14.08 2.49
N PHE A 11 41.84 14.62 1.28
CA PHE A 11 42.19 16.00 0.93
C PHE A 11 40.98 16.89 0.59
N LEU A 12 39.76 16.35 0.52
CA LEU A 12 38.58 17.10 0.09
C LEU A 12 37.29 16.53 0.71
N ASP A 13 36.63 17.34 1.54
CA ASP A 13 35.25 17.07 1.97
C ASP A 13 34.30 17.30 0.80
N VAL A 14 33.76 16.21 0.24
CA VAL A 14 32.84 16.27 -0.91
C VAL A 14 31.45 16.71 -0.45
N LEU A 15 31.01 16.26 0.73
CA LEU A 15 29.68 16.54 1.23
C LEU A 15 29.65 16.54 2.77
N ARG A 16 29.06 17.60 3.33
CA ARG A 16 28.96 17.83 4.78
C ARG A 16 27.53 18.17 5.17
N PHE A 17 26.87 17.25 5.86
CA PHE A 17 25.52 17.45 6.40
C PHE A 17 25.54 17.75 7.89
N ARG A 18 24.77 18.75 8.29
CA ARG A 18 24.46 19.06 9.69
C ARG A 18 22.99 18.77 9.94
N PHE A 19 22.69 17.94 10.93
CA PHE A 19 21.32 17.58 11.25
C PHE A 19 21.10 17.53 12.77
N TYR A 20 19.86 17.72 13.17
CA TYR A 20 19.42 17.49 14.55
C TYR A 20 18.87 16.07 14.63
N LYS A 21 19.41 15.27 15.55
CA LYS A 21 18.93 13.92 15.83
C LYS A 21 17.90 14.01 16.95
N LEU A 22 16.72 13.43 16.72
CA LEU A 22 15.70 13.25 17.74
C LEU A 22 15.54 11.76 18.02
N GLU A 23 15.78 11.33 19.25
CA GLU A 23 15.63 9.93 19.67
C GLU A 23 14.30 9.75 20.40
N LEU A 24 13.24 9.43 19.65
CA LEU A 24 11.87 9.36 20.19
C LEU A 24 11.74 8.42 21.39
N LYS A 25 12.42 7.26 21.37
CA LYS A 25 12.42 6.32 22.51
C LYS A 25 12.97 6.89 23.82
N LYS A 26 13.77 7.96 23.77
CA LYS A 26 14.31 8.64 24.96
C LYS A 26 13.40 9.77 25.45
N LEU A 27 12.36 10.11 24.69
CA LEU A 27 11.38 11.12 25.04
C LEU A 27 10.21 10.42 25.73
N PRO A 28 9.97 10.64 27.03
CA PRO A 28 8.85 10.02 27.73
C PRO A 28 7.54 10.60 27.22
N TRP A 29 6.64 9.73 26.75
CA TRP A 29 5.37 10.15 26.13
C TRP A 29 4.53 11.08 27.03
N ARG A 30 4.59 10.88 28.35
CA ARG A 30 3.86 11.65 29.39
C ARG A 30 4.19 13.15 29.38
N GLU A 31 5.37 13.54 28.94
CA GLU A 31 5.74 14.96 28.84
C GLU A 31 5.05 15.65 27.65
N TYR A 32 4.59 14.88 26.66
CA TYR A 32 4.11 15.39 25.38
C TYR A 32 2.60 15.29 25.20
N ILE A 33 1.92 14.44 25.98
CA ILE A 33 0.47 14.25 25.84
C ILE A 33 -0.31 15.53 26.04
N HIS A 34 0.12 16.43 26.92
CA HIS A 34 -0.61 17.67 27.18
C HIS A 34 -0.29 18.78 26.18
N SER A 35 0.65 18.56 25.26
CA SER A 35 1.00 19.55 24.24
C SER A 35 -0.11 19.72 23.20
N ASN A 36 -0.21 20.92 22.61
CA ASN A 36 -1.06 21.17 21.44
C ASN A 36 -0.26 21.00 20.14
N ASN A 37 0.54 19.93 20.05
CA ASN A 37 1.40 19.67 18.91
C ASN A 37 0.94 18.41 18.14
N PRO A 38 0.41 18.54 16.90
CA PRO A 38 -0.03 17.38 16.12
C PRO A 38 1.11 16.42 15.75
N VAL A 39 2.34 16.92 15.60
CA VAL A 39 3.51 16.07 15.33
C VAL A 39 3.84 15.22 16.55
N ALA A 40 3.74 15.79 17.75
CA ALA A 40 3.90 15.02 18.98
C ALA A 40 2.82 13.93 19.07
N ALA A 41 1.56 14.25 18.76
CA ALA A 41 0.45 13.29 18.75
C ALA A 41 0.74 12.09 17.84
N ALA A 42 1.20 12.32 16.60
CA ALA A 42 1.56 11.24 15.67
C ALA A 42 2.67 10.35 16.25
N LEU A 43 3.70 10.97 16.84
CA LEU A 43 4.92 10.29 17.27
C LEU A 43 4.81 9.68 18.67
N LEU A 44 3.72 9.91 19.42
CA LEU A 44 3.50 9.31 20.74
C LEU A 44 3.65 7.77 20.71
N SER A 45 3.21 7.12 19.63
CA SER A 45 3.34 5.68 19.39
C SER A 45 4.78 5.17 19.28
N LYS A 46 5.76 6.07 19.08
CA LYS A 46 7.21 5.78 19.01
C LYS A 46 8.02 6.42 20.13
N MET A 47 7.37 7.19 21.01
CA MET A 47 8.00 7.75 22.20
C MET A 47 8.27 6.66 23.24
N GLY A 48 9.02 6.99 24.29
CA GLY A 48 9.33 6.05 25.36
C GLY A 48 8.13 5.83 26.27
N PHE A 49 7.53 4.63 26.21
CA PHE A 49 6.52 4.08 27.13
C PHE A 49 6.80 2.59 27.36
N LYS A 50 6.27 2.03 28.46
CA LYS A 50 6.33 0.60 28.74
C LYS A 50 5.17 -0.15 28.10
N ASP A 51 5.30 -1.45 27.88
CA ASP A 51 4.25 -2.25 27.24
C ASP A 51 2.95 -2.26 28.07
N GLU A 52 3.02 -2.15 29.39
CA GLU A 52 1.82 -2.06 30.23
C GLU A 52 1.07 -0.72 30.07
N GLU A 53 1.75 0.31 29.57
CA GLU A 53 1.20 1.65 29.37
C GLU A 53 0.51 1.82 28.01
N ARG A 54 0.57 0.82 27.10
CA ARG A 54 0.07 0.92 25.72
C ARG A 54 -1.38 1.39 25.63
N VAL A 55 -2.26 0.80 26.45
CA VAL A 55 -3.68 1.19 26.53
C VAL A 55 -3.81 2.66 26.98
N GLN A 56 -3.03 3.06 27.98
CA GLN A 56 -3.03 4.44 28.49
C GLN A 56 -2.53 5.43 27.43
N VAL A 57 -1.48 5.07 26.68
CA VAL A 57 -0.94 5.89 25.58
C VAL A 57 -2.01 6.11 24.51
N LYS A 58 -2.73 5.05 24.10
CA LYS A 58 -3.82 5.17 23.11
C LYS A 58 -4.96 6.04 23.64
N LEU A 59 -5.38 5.85 24.90
CA LEU A 59 -6.42 6.68 25.52
C LEU A 59 -6.04 8.18 25.53
N GLU A 60 -4.84 8.51 25.98
CA GLU A 60 -4.37 9.90 26.03
C GLU A 60 -4.13 10.50 24.64
N PHE A 61 -3.74 9.69 23.66
CA PHE A 61 -3.70 10.10 22.26
C PHE A 61 -5.09 10.52 21.76
N LEU A 62 -6.13 9.72 22.03
CA LEU A 62 -7.51 10.06 21.68
C LEU A 62 -7.95 11.37 22.36
N ARG A 63 -7.63 11.55 23.64
CA ARG A 63 -7.83 12.82 24.38
C ARG A 63 -7.04 13.99 23.83
N MET A 64 -5.88 13.74 23.25
CA MET A 64 -5.08 14.77 22.59
C MET A 64 -5.75 15.21 21.29
N LEU A 65 -6.27 14.27 20.50
CA LEU A 65 -7.00 14.60 19.26
C LEU A 65 -8.23 15.48 19.51
N THR A 66 -9.02 15.19 20.55
CA THR A 66 -10.19 16.01 20.89
C THR A 66 -9.81 17.45 21.25
N ARG A 67 -8.64 17.66 21.87
CA ARG A 67 -8.13 18.98 22.24
C ARG A 67 -7.50 19.75 21.07
N LEU A 68 -6.85 19.04 20.14
CA LEU A 68 -6.17 19.65 18.99
C LEU A 68 -7.14 20.31 17.99
N LYS A 69 -8.44 19.93 17.99
CA LYS A 69 -9.49 20.50 17.13
C LYS A 69 -9.07 20.64 15.66
N LEU A 70 -8.47 19.58 15.13
CA LEU A 70 -8.01 19.55 13.74
C LEU A 70 -9.19 19.30 12.78
N ASP A 71 -8.98 19.56 11.50
CA ASP A 71 -9.93 19.12 10.48
C ASP A 71 -9.97 17.58 10.37
N PRO A 72 -11.06 17.01 9.85
CA PRO A 72 -11.24 15.56 9.80
C PRO A 72 -10.11 14.80 9.09
N ALA A 73 -9.55 15.38 8.01
CA ALA A 73 -8.50 14.73 7.23
C ALA A 73 -7.17 14.68 8.01
N ARG A 74 -6.81 15.77 8.71
CA ARG A 74 -5.61 15.76 9.57
C ARG A 74 -5.78 14.85 10.79
N MET A 75 -6.96 14.79 11.39
CA MET A 75 -7.23 13.85 12.49
C MET A 75 -7.05 12.41 12.04
N GLU A 76 -7.61 12.05 10.89
CA GLU A 76 -7.49 10.72 10.28
C GLU A 76 -6.04 10.38 9.93
N MET A 77 -5.29 11.31 9.33
CA MET A 77 -3.87 11.10 9.03
C MET A 77 -3.06 10.81 10.30
N LEU A 78 -3.31 11.54 11.39
CA LEU A 78 -2.63 11.32 12.67
C LEU A 78 -3.03 9.99 13.30
N ALA A 79 -4.32 9.66 13.29
CA ALA A 79 -4.84 8.39 13.80
C ALA A 79 -4.24 7.20 13.03
N GLY A 80 -4.30 7.22 11.70
CA GLY A 80 -3.73 6.17 10.86
C GLY A 80 -2.22 6.01 11.08
N PHE A 81 -1.48 7.12 11.19
CA PHE A 81 -0.06 7.06 11.52
C PHE A 81 0.18 6.43 12.91
N PHE A 82 -0.55 6.87 13.93
CA PHE A 82 -0.42 6.35 15.29
C PHE A 82 -0.73 4.85 15.36
N GLU A 83 -1.84 4.41 14.75
CA GLU A 83 -2.28 3.01 14.72
C GLU A 83 -1.36 2.10 13.89
N SER A 84 -0.64 2.65 12.91
CA SER A 84 0.35 1.86 12.15
C SER A 84 1.48 1.32 13.04
N TYR A 85 1.76 2.01 14.17
CA TYR A 85 2.86 1.66 15.07
C TYR A 85 2.41 1.15 16.45
N LEU A 86 1.24 1.56 16.93
CA LEU A 86 0.65 1.07 18.17
C LEU A 86 -0.69 0.37 17.88
N LYS A 87 -0.59 -0.92 17.54
CA LYS A 87 -1.75 -1.82 17.42
C LYS A 87 -2.00 -2.50 18.76
N LEU A 88 -3.16 -2.25 19.35
CA LEU A 88 -3.57 -2.94 20.56
C LEU A 88 -4.04 -4.37 20.22
N SER A 89 -3.79 -5.31 21.12
CA SER A 89 -4.41 -6.63 21.07
C SER A 89 -5.90 -6.55 21.41
N GLN A 90 -6.66 -7.62 21.16
CA GLN A 90 -8.07 -7.67 21.52
C GLN A 90 -8.30 -7.40 23.02
N GLU A 91 -7.50 -7.99 23.90
CA GLU A 91 -7.57 -7.76 25.35
C GLU A 91 -7.22 -6.32 25.75
N GLU A 92 -6.30 -5.67 25.02
CA GLU A 92 -5.94 -4.27 25.23
C GLU A 92 -7.06 -3.32 24.75
N GLU A 93 -7.72 -3.62 23.63
CA GLU A 93 -8.88 -2.87 23.13
C GLU A 93 -10.09 -3.00 24.07
N GLU A 94 -10.36 -4.20 24.61
CA GLU A 94 -11.39 -4.39 25.63
C GLU A 94 -11.11 -3.55 26.88
N ARG A 95 -9.85 -3.52 27.33
CA ARG A 95 -9.42 -2.64 28.43
C ARG A 95 -9.60 -1.17 28.09
N LEU A 96 -9.25 -0.74 26.88
CA LEU A 96 -9.47 0.63 26.42
C LEU A 96 -10.95 1.01 26.47
N ASN A 97 -11.84 0.11 26.01
CA ASN A 97 -13.28 0.31 26.06
C ASN A 97 -13.81 0.42 27.50
N CYS A 98 -13.31 -0.40 28.42
CA CYS A 98 -13.64 -0.27 29.84
C CYS A 98 -13.20 1.08 30.42
N GLU A 99 -12.00 1.56 30.08
CA GLU A 99 -11.51 2.87 30.52
C GLU A 99 -12.35 4.01 29.92
N LEU A 100 -12.74 3.93 28.65
CA LEU A 100 -13.66 4.89 28.02
C LEU A 100 -15.05 4.91 28.67
N GLY A 101 -15.51 3.79 29.23
CA GLY A 101 -16.75 3.74 30.01
C GLY A 101 -16.69 4.45 31.36
N ARG A 102 -15.48 4.76 31.87
CA ARG A 102 -15.24 5.38 33.18
C ARG A 102 -15.02 6.89 33.11
N ILE A 103 -14.81 7.44 31.92
CA ILE A 103 -14.58 8.88 31.73
C ILE A 103 -15.92 9.63 31.58
N ASP A 104 -15.84 10.97 31.51
CA ASP A 104 -17.04 11.78 31.30
C ASP A 104 -17.78 11.36 30.02
N LYS A 105 -19.11 11.25 30.12
CA LYS A 105 -19.95 10.74 29.02
C LYS A 105 -19.78 11.56 27.74
N LYS A 106 -19.65 12.89 27.84
CA LYS A 106 -19.48 13.77 26.68
C LYS A 106 -18.10 13.60 26.05
N GLU A 107 -17.08 13.39 26.87
CA GLU A 107 -15.72 13.10 26.41
C GLU A 107 -15.68 11.75 25.68
N ALA A 108 -16.28 10.71 26.27
CA ALA A 108 -16.38 9.38 25.69
C ALA A 108 -17.12 9.41 24.34
N GLU A 109 -18.29 10.08 24.28
CA GLU A 109 -19.07 10.21 23.05
C GLU A 109 -18.27 10.88 21.93
N THR A 110 -17.51 11.94 22.26
CA THR A 110 -16.65 12.62 21.28
C THR A 110 -15.58 11.67 20.74
N ILE A 111 -14.88 10.96 21.63
CA ILE A 111 -13.85 10.00 21.24
C ILE A 111 -14.43 8.89 20.36
N VAL A 112 -15.58 8.32 20.76
CA VAL A 112 -16.26 7.27 20.00
C VAL A 112 -16.66 7.77 18.62
N GLN A 113 -17.24 8.97 18.49
CA GLN A 113 -17.62 9.53 17.19
C GLN A 113 -16.43 9.66 16.23
N ILE A 114 -15.30 10.18 16.73
CA ILE A 114 -14.09 10.32 15.92
C ILE A 114 -13.61 8.92 15.50
N THR A 115 -13.64 7.96 16.43
CA THR A 115 -13.16 6.60 16.22
C THR A 115 -14.00 5.83 15.20
N THR A 116 -15.32 5.85 15.35
CA THR A 116 -16.24 5.20 14.42
C THR A 116 -16.15 5.84 13.01
N SER A 117 -16.08 7.17 12.93
CA SER A 117 -16.06 7.88 11.65
C SER A 117 -14.82 7.57 10.80
N TRP A 118 -13.63 7.41 11.39
CA TRP A 118 -12.46 6.99 10.61
C TRP A 118 -12.48 5.50 10.27
N HIS A 119 -12.97 4.63 11.16
CA HIS A 119 -12.98 3.19 10.90
C HIS A 119 -13.94 2.83 9.77
N GLU A 120 -15.10 3.49 9.73
CA GLU A 120 -16.06 3.33 8.64
C GLU A 120 -15.49 3.82 7.31
N ARG A 121 -14.81 4.97 7.30
CA ARG A 121 -14.16 5.52 6.10
C ARG A 121 -13.03 4.63 5.60
N GLY A 122 -12.10 4.22 6.47
CA GLY A 122 -11.01 3.31 6.10
C GLY A 122 -11.52 1.96 5.57
N ARG A 123 -12.60 1.42 6.15
CA ARG A 123 -13.26 0.21 5.63
C ARG A 123 -13.86 0.43 4.24
N MET A 124 -14.48 1.58 4.02
CA MET A 124 -15.10 1.92 2.74
C MET A 124 -14.05 2.17 1.66
N GLU A 125 -12.97 2.89 1.97
CA GLU A 125 -11.83 3.10 1.07
C GLU A 125 -11.17 1.78 0.70
N GLY A 126 -10.88 0.91 1.68
CA GLY A 126 -10.30 -0.41 1.41
C GLY A 126 -11.20 -1.31 0.54
N LEU A 127 -12.54 -1.21 0.70
CA LEU A 127 -13.48 -1.92 -0.17
C LEU A 127 -13.47 -1.37 -1.60
N ILE A 128 -13.41 -0.04 -1.75
CA ILE A 128 -13.36 0.63 -3.05
C ILE A 128 -12.05 0.28 -3.77
N GLU A 129 -10.91 0.42 -3.09
CA GLU A 129 -9.59 0.09 -3.63
C GLU A 129 -9.52 -1.38 -4.04
N GLY A 130 -9.90 -2.30 -3.15
CA GLY A 130 -9.90 -3.73 -3.46
C GLY A 130 -10.82 -4.09 -4.63
N ARG A 131 -11.98 -3.44 -4.74
CA ARG A 131 -12.88 -3.62 -5.89
C ARG A 131 -12.29 -3.08 -7.19
N MET A 132 -11.65 -1.91 -7.14
CA MET A 132 -11.02 -1.28 -8.31
C MET A 132 -9.82 -2.09 -8.79
N GLU A 133 -8.99 -2.57 -7.88
CA GLU A 133 -7.84 -3.42 -8.20
C GLU A 133 -8.30 -4.76 -8.79
N GLY A 134 -9.25 -5.43 -8.15
CA GLY A 134 -9.81 -6.69 -8.65
C GLY A 134 -10.50 -6.54 -10.02
N LEU A 135 -11.21 -5.44 -10.27
CA LEU A 135 -11.80 -5.16 -11.59
C LEU A 135 -10.71 -4.95 -12.65
N LYS A 136 -9.65 -4.21 -12.32
CA LYS A 136 -8.55 -3.92 -13.23
C LYS A 136 -7.78 -5.19 -13.59
N GLU A 137 -7.50 -6.03 -12.61
CA GLU A 137 -6.83 -7.32 -12.80
C GLU A 137 -7.70 -8.26 -13.63
N GLY A 138 -8.97 -8.43 -13.27
CA GLY A 138 -9.91 -9.28 -14.03
C GLY A 138 -10.13 -8.80 -15.47
N LEU A 139 -10.18 -7.49 -15.73
CA LEU A 139 -10.24 -6.95 -17.10
C LEU A 139 -8.96 -7.23 -17.89
N LYS A 140 -7.79 -7.17 -17.24
CA LYS A 140 -6.52 -7.48 -17.89
C LYS A 140 -6.42 -8.96 -18.22
N GLU A 141 -6.77 -9.84 -17.28
CA GLU A 141 -6.81 -11.29 -17.48
C GLU A 141 -7.79 -11.68 -18.59
N GLY A 142 -9.03 -11.16 -18.53
CA GLY A 142 -10.03 -11.44 -19.57
C GLY A 142 -9.62 -10.95 -20.96
N ARG A 143 -8.91 -9.81 -21.07
CA ARG A 143 -8.35 -9.37 -22.36
C ARG A 143 -7.22 -10.30 -22.85
N MET A 144 -6.35 -10.76 -21.96
CA MET A 144 -5.28 -11.69 -22.32
C MET A 144 -5.84 -13.03 -22.80
N GLU A 145 -6.81 -13.60 -22.08
CA GLU A 145 -7.48 -14.84 -22.48
C GLU A 145 -8.18 -14.69 -23.83
N ALA A 146 -8.93 -13.59 -24.03
CA ALA A 146 -9.60 -13.32 -25.29
C ALA A 146 -8.62 -13.18 -26.47
N GLN A 147 -7.47 -12.51 -26.29
CA GLN A 147 -6.46 -12.39 -27.34
C GLN A 147 -5.78 -13.73 -27.66
N LYS A 148 -5.44 -14.54 -26.64
CA LYS A 148 -4.93 -15.90 -26.84
C LYS A 148 -5.92 -16.75 -27.62
N GLU A 149 -7.18 -16.75 -27.21
CA GLU A 149 -8.24 -17.48 -27.90
C GLU A 149 -8.41 -17.00 -29.36
N THR A 150 -8.31 -15.69 -29.60
CA THR A 150 -8.38 -15.10 -30.93
C THR A 150 -7.22 -15.56 -31.82
N ILE A 151 -5.99 -15.55 -31.30
CA ILE A 151 -4.80 -16.06 -32.02
C ILE A 151 -4.99 -17.53 -32.39
N LEU A 152 -5.40 -18.37 -31.44
CA LEU A 152 -5.61 -19.80 -31.67
C LEU A 152 -6.73 -20.08 -32.67
N LYS A 153 -7.86 -19.35 -32.57
CA LYS A 153 -8.97 -19.43 -33.54
C LYS A 153 -8.56 -18.99 -34.93
N TYR A 154 -7.74 -17.94 -35.04
CA TYR A 154 -7.24 -17.46 -36.32
C TYR A 154 -6.33 -18.50 -36.98
N LEU A 155 -5.36 -19.03 -36.23
CA LEU A 155 -4.45 -20.06 -36.70
C LEU A 155 -5.23 -21.31 -37.17
N SER A 156 -6.19 -21.78 -36.38
CA SER A 156 -6.98 -22.97 -36.73
C SER A 156 -7.83 -22.79 -37.98
N ARG A 157 -8.40 -21.59 -38.18
CA ARG A 157 -9.21 -21.29 -39.37
C ARG A 157 -8.39 -21.07 -40.64
N ARG A 158 -7.24 -20.40 -40.55
CA ARG A 158 -6.42 -20.07 -41.74
C ARG A 158 -5.54 -21.22 -42.18
N PHE A 159 -5.00 -22.01 -41.24
CA PHE A 159 -3.98 -23.01 -41.51
C PHE A 159 -4.36 -24.44 -41.10
N GLY A 160 -5.55 -24.67 -40.53
CA GLY A 160 -5.99 -26.00 -40.06
C GLY A 160 -5.50 -26.34 -38.65
N GLU A 161 -5.57 -27.62 -38.25
CA GLU A 161 -5.13 -28.06 -36.91
C GLU A 161 -3.68 -27.67 -36.65
N GLN A 162 -3.47 -26.93 -35.56
CA GLN A 162 -2.15 -26.45 -35.16
C GLN A 162 -1.45 -27.51 -34.31
N PRO A 163 -0.10 -27.62 -34.39
CA PRO A 163 0.63 -28.49 -33.48
C PRO A 163 0.50 -28.00 -32.03
N ALA A 164 0.29 -28.94 -31.10
CA ALA A 164 0.07 -28.65 -29.68
C ALA A 164 1.20 -27.83 -29.02
N ASP A 165 2.41 -27.87 -29.59
CA ASP A 165 3.56 -27.09 -29.12
C ASP A 165 3.36 -25.57 -29.30
N LEU A 166 2.58 -25.16 -30.32
CA LEU A 166 2.32 -23.76 -30.62
C LEU A 166 1.22 -23.21 -29.72
N GLU A 167 0.20 -24.01 -29.45
CA GLU A 167 -0.88 -23.67 -28.51
C GLU A 167 -0.33 -23.45 -27.10
N GLU A 168 0.51 -24.36 -26.62
CA GLU A 168 1.14 -24.23 -25.30
C GLU A 168 1.98 -22.95 -25.19
N LYS A 169 2.66 -22.56 -26.28
CA LYS A 169 3.47 -21.33 -26.31
C LYS A 169 2.62 -20.07 -26.23
N VAL A 170 1.50 -20.01 -26.96
CA VAL A 170 0.57 -18.87 -26.90
C VAL A 170 -0.08 -18.78 -25.51
N GLN A 171 -0.44 -19.92 -24.91
CA GLN A 171 -1.03 -19.97 -23.57
C GLN A 171 -0.07 -19.45 -22.48
N LYS A 172 1.25 -19.67 -22.64
CA LYS A 172 2.28 -19.19 -21.70
C LYS A 172 2.58 -17.70 -21.78
N ILE A 173 2.07 -16.97 -22.77
CA ILE A 173 2.31 -15.53 -22.89
C ILE A 173 1.52 -14.79 -21.80
N SER A 174 2.22 -14.01 -20.97
CA SER A 174 1.63 -13.22 -19.87
C SER A 174 1.67 -11.71 -20.12
N ASP A 175 2.07 -11.30 -21.33
CA ASP A 175 2.15 -9.91 -21.74
C ASP A 175 1.14 -9.61 -22.86
N LEU A 176 0.19 -8.72 -22.54
CA LEU A 176 -0.85 -8.26 -23.47
C LEU A 176 -0.26 -7.52 -24.68
N GLN A 177 0.84 -6.76 -24.52
CA GLN A 177 1.48 -6.06 -25.64
C GLN A 177 2.14 -7.03 -26.62
N ILE A 178 2.68 -8.14 -26.11
CA ILE A 178 3.25 -9.19 -26.96
C ILE A 178 2.13 -9.87 -27.76
N LEU A 179 1.00 -10.19 -27.11
CA LEU A 179 -0.17 -10.76 -27.77
C LEU A 179 -0.73 -9.85 -28.87
N ASP A 180 -0.82 -8.54 -28.61
CA ASP A 180 -1.30 -7.54 -29.58
C ASP A 180 -0.40 -7.47 -30.83
N ARG A 181 0.92 -7.40 -30.63
CA ARG A 181 1.90 -7.42 -31.73
C ARG A 181 1.87 -8.71 -32.54
N ILE A 182 1.68 -9.85 -31.85
CA ILE A 182 1.54 -11.15 -32.51
C ILE A 182 0.29 -11.14 -33.39
N LEU A 183 -0.84 -10.62 -32.90
CA LEU A 183 -2.08 -10.49 -33.67
C LEU A 183 -1.87 -9.64 -34.93
N ASP A 184 -1.23 -8.47 -34.82
CA ASP A 184 -0.98 -7.58 -35.96
C ASP A 184 -0.12 -8.25 -37.04
N GLU A 185 0.98 -8.90 -36.66
CA GLU A 185 1.90 -9.56 -37.60
C GLU A 185 1.34 -10.91 -38.13
N LEU A 186 0.43 -11.55 -37.41
CA LEU A 186 -0.27 -12.76 -37.87
C LEU A 186 -1.13 -12.50 -39.11
N PHE A 187 -1.64 -11.29 -39.30
CA PHE A 187 -2.43 -10.95 -40.50
C PHE A 187 -1.60 -10.97 -41.78
N THR A 188 -0.29 -10.71 -41.69
CA THR A 188 0.62 -10.67 -42.84
C THR A 188 1.27 -12.03 -43.14
N ALA A 189 1.07 -13.04 -42.30
CA ALA A 189 1.61 -14.38 -42.52
C ALA A 189 0.74 -15.16 -43.53
N ASP A 190 1.37 -15.70 -44.57
CA ASP A 190 0.69 -16.48 -45.62
C ASP A 190 0.84 -17.99 -45.41
N THR A 191 1.78 -18.42 -44.56
CA THR A 191 2.02 -19.83 -44.20
C THR A 191 2.05 -20.05 -42.69
N ILE A 192 1.87 -21.31 -42.27
CA ILE A 192 1.93 -21.71 -40.86
C ILE A 192 3.34 -21.56 -40.29
N GLU A 193 4.38 -21.75 -41.11
CA GLU A 193 5.78 -21.56 -40.75
C GLU A 193 6.09 -20.08 -40.45
N GLU A 194 5.58 -19.16 -41.26
CA GLU A 194 5.69 -17.72 -41.02
C GLU A 194 4.97 -17.30 -39.74
N ALA A 195 3.73 -17.78 -39.56
CA ALA A 195 2.97 -17.52 -38.33
C ALA A 195 3.69 -18.05 -37.08
N ARG A 196 4.31 -19.24 -37.16
CA ARG A 196 5.13 -19.81 -36.10
C ARG A 196 6.37 -18.97 -35.83
N ALA A 197 7.04 -18.46 -36.86
CA ALA A 197 8.20 -17.59 -36.72
C ALA A 197 7.85 -16.26 -36.03
N VAL A 198 6.70 -15.66 -36.34
CA VAL A 198 6.18 -14.45 -35.67
C VAL A 198 6.00 -14.70 -34.18
N ILE A 199 5.27 -15.76 -33.80
CA ILE A 199 4.98 -16.09 -32.40
C ILE A 199 6.29 -16.34 -31.63
N LEU A 200 7.19 -17.16 -32.17
CA LEU A 200 8.47 -17.48 -31.52
C LEU A 200 9.41 -16.27 -31.43
N GLY A 201 9.46 -15.46 -32.48
CA GLY A 201 10.29 -14.26 -32.53
C GLY A 201 9.90 -13.23 -31.48
N LYS A 202 8.60 -13.04 -31.24
CA LYS A 202 8.12 -12.10 -30.22
C LYS A 202 8.26 -12.64 -28.79
N ILE A 203 8.13 -13.95 -28.59
CA ILE A 203 8.43 -14.57 -27.29
C ILE A 203 9.92 -14.39 -26.93
N ALA A 204 10.83 -14.55 -27.89
CA ALA A 204 12.27 -14.39 -27.66
C ALA A 204 12.70 -12.92 -27.51
N GLY A 205 12.06 -12.00 -28.24
CA GLY A 205 12.35 -10.56 -28.21
C GLY A 205 11.75 -9.79 -27.03
N GLY A 206 10.78 -10.37 -26.31
CA GLY A 206 10.16 -9.77 -25.12
C GLY A 206 10.89 -10.01 -23.79
N LEU A 207 12.06 -10.68 -23.82
CA LEU A 207 12.90 -11.00 -22.66
C LEU A 207 14.04 -9.97 -22.41
N GLN A 208 13.96 -8.78 -23.02
CA GLN A 208 14.92 -7.68 -22.84
C GLN A 208 14.30 -6.47 -22.13
#